data_AF-A0A6C0K798-F1
#
_entry.id   AF-A0A6C0K798-F1
#
_cell.length_a   1.000
_cell.length_b   1.000
_cell.length_c   1.000
_cell.angle_alpha   90.00
_cell.angle_beta   90.00
_cell.angle_gamma   90.00
#
_symmetry.space_group_name_H-M   'P 1'
#
loop_
_entity.id
_entity.type
_entity.pdbx_description
1 polymer ?
#
loop_
_entity_poly.entity_id
_entity_poly.type
_entity_poly.pdbx_seq_one_letter_code
_entity_poly.pdbx_strand_id
1 'polypeptide(L)'
;MLDSIGGSLGAPKHLTKKNLNHWMKKRTRCNTERCIIEKAPINSNQKQDILKNFFRPKMPSEWKNDPDMWLDSLNIADVMKQYEVAYPHFKFFGTNPIDFAAPDPNSNDKTKCVEEDICALNLNSLKAQGKTSLGFVYNLDPHDKGGSHWIASYTDIPGHKSYYIDSYGMKPPPQIARFLRSLTLQDPKMKLFYNERRLQYSDSECGMYCIYFLIRMLAGDSFQKFIRRRPTDKDMLRFRKWLFSNDE
;
A
#
# COMPACT_ATOMS: atom_id res chain seq x y z
N MET A 1 9.57 25.20 2.50
CA MET A 1 9.89 24.11 3.45
C MET A 1 11.32 24.21 3.96
N LEU A 2 12.34 23.98 3.13
CA LEU A 2 13.75 23.99 3.57
C LEU A 2 14.18 25.29 4.29
N ASP A 3 13.73 26.46 3.85
CA ASP A 3 14.07 27.74 4.51
C ASP A 3 13.47 27.85 5.92
N SER A 4 12.24 27.34 6.12
CA SER A 4 11.60 27.32 7.45
C SER A 4 12.29 26.35 8.40
N ILE A 5 12.68 25.17 7.90
CA ILE A 5 13.46 24.19 8.66
C ILE A 5 14.88 24.71 8.96
N GLY A 6 15.50 25.37 7.99
CA GLY A 6 16.78 26.05 8.18
C GLY A 6 16.69 27.11 9.27
N GLY A 7 15.65 27.93 9.24
CA GLY A 7 15.39 28.94 10.28
C GLY A 7 15.26 28.33 11.67
N SER A 8 14.50 27.24 11.84
CA SER A 8 14.37 26.57 13.14
C SER A 8 15.67 25.93 13.64
N LEU A 9 16.57 25.54 12.72
CA LEU A 9 17.91 25.06 13.03
C LEU A 9 18.93 26.17 13.30
N GLY A 10 18.57 27.44 13.08
CA GLY A 10 19.45 28.60 13.23
C GLY A 10 20.35 28.89 12.03
N ALA A 11 19.90 28.55 10.82
CA ALA A 11 20.66 28.79 9.60
C ALA A 11 20.78 30.29 9.26
N PRO A 12 21.94 30.75 8.74
CA PRO A 12 22.09 32.12 8.25
C PRO A 12 21.12 32.44 7.09
N LYS A 13 20.46 33.60 7.14
CA LYS A 13 19.41 34.00 6.18
C LYS A 13 19.90 34.25 4.75
N HIS A 14 21.20 34.43 4.54
CA HIS A 14 21.79 34.74 3.23
C HIS A 14 22.24 33.49 2.46
N LEU A 15 22.06 32.29 3.02
CA LEU A 15 22.47 31.06 2.34
C LEU A 15 21.57 30.79 1.13
N THR A 16 22.19 30.44 0.00
CA THR A 16 21.49 29.87 -1.14
C THR A 16 20.90 28.50 -0.77
N LYS A 17 19.87 28.01 -1.47
CA LYS A 17 19.25 26.70 -1.18
C LYS A 17 20.26 25.54 -1.11
N LYS A 18 21.24 25.49 -2.02
CA LYS A 18 22.29 24.46 -2.04
C LYS A 18 23.17 24.56 -0.79
N ASN A 19 23.60 25.78 -0.44
CA ASN A 19 24.42 26.03 0.74
C ASN A 19 23.66 25.79 2.03
N LEU A 20 22.36 26.10 2.05
CA LEU A 20 21.46 25.84 3.17
C LEU A 20 21.30 24.34 3.42
N ASN A 21 21.05 23.54 2.38
CA ASN A 21 20.95 22.08 2.53
C ASN A 21 22.26 21.49 3.06
N HIS A 22 23.39 21.89 2.49
CA HIS A 22 24.71 21.44 2.96
C HIS A 22 24.98 21.83 4.42
N TRP A 23 24.62 23.06 4.80
CA TRP A 23 24.74 23.55 6.16
C TRP A 23 23.86 22.73 7.12
N MET A 24 22.61 22.46 6.75
CA MET A 24 21.68 21.66 7.55
C MET A 24 22.20 20.23 7.74
N LYS A 25 22.69 19.56 6.68
CA LYS A 25 23.32 18.23 6.75
C LYS A 25 24.45 18.17 7.76
N LYS A 26 25.35 19.17 7.74
CA LYS A 26 26.44 19.29 8.72
C LYS A 26 25.91 19.54 10.13
N ARG A 27 24.96 20.45 10.28
CA ARG A 27 24.39 20.85 11.59
C ARG A 27 23.70 19.70 12.31
N THR A 28 22.98 18.85 11.58
CA THR A 28 22.20 17.72 12.13
C THR A 28 22.93 16.38 12.06
N ARG A 29 24.13 16.32 11.44
CA ARG A 29 24.86 15.08 11.13
C ARG A 29 23.95 14.09 10.38
N CYS A 30 23.38 14.55 9.27
CA CYS A 30 22.44 13.80 8.44
C CYS A 30 22.89 13.80 6.98
N ASN A 31 22.66 12.68 6.29
CA ASN A 31 22.94 12.55 4.86
C ASN A 31 21.70 12.78 3.99
N THR A 32 20.51 12.54 4.55
CA THR A 32 19.20 12.63 3.88
C THR A 32 18.37 13.81 4.41
N GLU A 33 17.48 14.34 3.57
CA GLU A 33 16.54 15.39 3.99
C GLU A 33 15.56 14.88 5.04
N ARG A 34 15.16 13.61 4.95
CA ARG A 34 14.33 12.96 5.97
C ARG A 34 14.96 13.03 7.35
N CYS A 35 16.23 12.63 7.48
CA CYS A 35 16.98 12.73 8.75
C CYS A 35 17.04 14.18 9.28
N ILE A 36 17.20 15.17 8.39
CA ILE A 36 17.17 16.59 8.79
C ILE A 36 15.83 16.96 9.41
N ILE A 37 14.72 16.59 8.75
CA ILE A 37 13.36 16.85 9.26
C ILE A 37 13.14 16.12 10.59
N GLU A 38 13.52 14.85 10.68
CA GLU A 38 13.37 14.04 11.91
C GLU A 38 14.13 14.66 13.10
N LYS A 39 15.29 15.28 12.88
CA LYS A 39 16.08 15.98 13.91
C LYS A 39 15.74 17.47 14.08
N ALA A 40 14.93 18.05 13.20
CA ALA A 40 14.60 19.47 13.27
C ALA A 40 13.80 19.79 14.55
N PRO A 41 14.09 20.92 15.23
CA PRO A 41 13.38 21.37 16.43
C PRO A 41 12.07 22.07 16.05
N ILE A 42 11.21 21.35 15.33
CA ILE A 42 9.85 21.77 14.98
C ILE A 42 8.84 20.90 15.72
N ASN A 43 7.59 21.37 15.83
CA ASN A 43 6.55 20.61 16.51
C ASN A 43 6.26 19.26 15.82
N SER A 44 5.85 18.27 16.61
CA SER A 44 5.67 16.89 16.14
C SER A 44 4.61 16.75 15.05
N ASN A 45 3.51 17.51 15.11
CA ASN A 45 2.45 17.44 14.10
C ASN A 45 2.95 17.94 12.74
N GLN A 46 3.63 19.09 12.71
CA GLN A 46 4.24 19.64 11.52
C GLN A 46 5.29 18.69 10.93
N LYS A 47 6.08 18.02 11.77
CA LYS A 47 7.05 17.00 11.34
C LYS A 47 6.34 15.83 10.67
N GLN A 48 5.28 15.30 11.27
CA GLN A 48 4.49 14.21 10.71
C GLN A 48 3.83 14.60 9.38
N ASP A 49 3.26 15.80 9.29
CA ASP A 49 2.66 16.30 8.06
C ASP A 49 3.69 16.42 6.93
N ILE A 50 4.89 16.93 7.22
CA ILE A 50 5.96 17.00 6.21
C ILE A 50 6.37 15.59 5.76
N LEU A 51 6.62 14.69 6.71
CA LEU A 51 7.07 13.33 6.41
C LEU A 51 6.03 12.56 5.59
N LYS A 52 4.75 12.66 5.96
CA LYS A 52 3.66 11.96 5.29
C LYS A 52 3.39 12.46 3.87
N ASN A 53 3.49 13.77 3.66
CA ASN A 53 3.11 14.40 2.38
C ASN A 53 4.25 14.48 1.37
N PHE A 54 5.51 14.55 1.82
CA PHE A 54 6.66 14.78 0.93
C PHE A 54 7.63 13.60 0.84
N PHE A 55 7.54 12.64 1.76
CA PHE A 55 8.46 11.50 1.77
C PHE A 55 7.70 10.20 1.61
N ARG A 56 8.34 9.24 0.94
CA ARG A 56 7.92 7.84 0.95
C ARG A 56 7.90 7.30 2.39
N PRO A 57 7.12 6.23 2.66
CA PRO A 57 7.15 5.54 3.93
C PRO A 57 8.57 5.16 4.33
N LYS A 58 8.83 5.20 5.63
CA LYS A 58 10.15 4.84 6.16
C LYS A 58 10.38 3.36 5.92
N MET A 59 11.56 3.01 5.43
CA MET A 59 11.98 1.62 5.38
C MET A 59 12.14 1.09 6.82
N PRO A 60 11.59 -0.08 7.17
CA PRO A 60 11.84 -0.72 8.46
C PRO A 60 13.34 -0.89 8.73
N SER A 61 13.75 -0.71 9.98
CA SER A 61 15.17 -0.79 10.38
C SER A 61 15.75 -2.19 10.20
N GLU A 62 14.92 -3.19 10.41
CA GLU A 62 15.21 -4.62 10.31
C GLU A 62 15.72 -4.98 8.91
N TRP A 63 15.21 -4.28 7.88
CA TRP A 63 15.58 -4.52 6.49
C TRP A 63 17.03 -4.16 6.14
N LYS A 64 17.75 -3.48 7.05
CA LYS A 64 19.20 -3.28 6.90
C LYS A 64 19.96 -4.60 7.02
N ASN A 65 19.50 -5.48 7.90
CA ASN A 65 20.11 -6.78 8.16
C ASN A 65 19.40 -7.91 7.41
N ASP A 66 18.11 -7.73 7.14
CA ASP A 66 17.25 -8.69 6.43
C ASP A 66 16.49 -8.00 5.28
N PRO A 67 17.16 -7.71 4.15
CA PRO A 67 16.62 -6.85 3.09
C PRO A 67 15.41 -7.42 2.36
N ASP A 68 15.18 -8.72 2.47
CA ASP A 68 14.04 -9.45 1.91
C ASP A 68 13.01 -9.85 2.97
N MET A 69 13.13 -9.37 4.23
CA MET A 69 12.10 -9.53 5.27
C MET A 69 10.70 -9.21 4.74
N TRP A 70 9.71 -9.97 5.21
CA TRP A 70 8.32 -9.83 4.77
C TRP A 70 7.77 -8.44 5.07
N LEU A 71 6.87 -7.98 4.22
CA LEU A 71 6.07 -6.79 4.50
C LEU A 71 5.04 -7.11 5.58
N ASP A 72 4.92 -6.21 6.55
CA ASP A 72 3.78 -6.19 7.46
C ASP A 72 2.59 -5.38 6.89
N SER A 73 1.46 -5.44 7.59
CA SER A 73 0.25 -4.71 7.27
C SER A 73 0.45 -3.18 7.17
N LEU A 74 1.25 -2.61 8.08
CA LEU A 74 1.52 -1.16 8.11
C LEU A 74 2.38 -0.73 6.93
N ASN A 75 3.36 -1.54 6.52
CA ASN A 75 4.21 -1.25 5.38
C ASN A 75 3.37 -1.12 4.09
N ILE A 76 2.42 -2.03 3.89
CA ILE A 76 1.52 -2.01 2.72
C ILE A 76 0.55 -0.83 2.82
N ALA A 77 -0.07 -0.64 3.99
CA ALA A 77 -1.04 0.44 4.22
C ALA A 77 -0.43 1.83 4.01
N ASP A 78 0.79 2.07 4.52
CA ASP A 78 1.47 3.36 4.37
C ASP A 78 1.78 3.69 2.91
N VAL A 79 2.17 2.70 2.10
CA VAL A 79 2.34 2.91 0.66
C VAL A 79 1.00 3.21 -0.01
N MET A 80 -0.02 2.40 0.24
CA MET A 80 -1.33 2.57 -0.41
C MET A 80 -2.01 3.90 -0.05
N LYS A 81 -1.81 4.41 1.16
CA LYS A 81 -2.29 5.73 1.58
C LYS A 81 -1.77 6.86 0.68
N GLN A 82 -0.53 6.77 0.22
CA GLN A 82 0.01 7.75 -0.73
C GLN A 82 -0.64 7.63 -2.11
N TYR A 83 -0.97 6.41 -2.53
CA TYR A 83 -1.69 6.18 -3.78
C TYR A 83 -3.16 6.62 -3.70
N GLU A 84 -3.82 6.55 -2.54
CA GLU A 84 -5.15 7.15 -2.35
C GLU A 84 -5.14 8.68 -2.47
N VAL A 85 -4.07 9.34 -2.03
CA VAL A 85 -3.89 10.79 -2.23
C VAL A 85 -3.62 11.10 -3.70
N ALA A 86 -2.75 10.34 -4.37
CA ALA A 86 -2.40 10.55 -5.76
C ALA A 86 -3.53 10.20 -6.75
N TYR A 87 -4.40 9.25 -6.38
CA TYR A 87 -5.54 8.80 -7.16
C TYR A 87 -6.83 9.00 -6.33
N PRO A 88 -7.44 10.19 -6.30
CA PRO A 88 -8.59 10.47 -5.43
C PRO A 88 -9.81 9.56 -5.66
N HIS A 89 -9.92 8.95 -6.84
CA HIS A 89 -10.96 7.98 -7.19
C HIS A 89 -10.68 6.55 -6.68
N PHE A 90 -9.49 6.32 -6.11
CA PHE A 90 -9.11 5.08 -5.48
C PHE A 90 -9.56 5.05 -4.01
N LYS A 91 -10.07 3.90 -3.56
CA LYS A 91 -10.24 3.56 -2.14
C LYS A 91 -9.48 2.27 -1.86
N PHE A 92 -8.55 2.32 -0.92
CA PHE A 92 -7.88 1.16 -0.39
C PHE A 92 -8.61 0.67 0.85
N PHE A 93 -8.98 -0.61 0.88
CA PHE A 93 -9.68 -1.25 2.00
C PHE A 93 -8.72 -1.95 2.96
N GLY A 94 -7.44 -1.61 2.92
CA GLY A 94 -6.48 -2.14 3.88
C GLY A 94 -5.93 -3.53 3.55
N THR A 95 -5.22 -4.05 4.54
CA THR A 95 -4.63 -5.39 4.60
C THR A 95 -5.48 -6.24 5.53
N ASN A 96 -6.21 -7.19 4.98
CA ASN A 96 -7.30 -7.86 5.66
C ASN A 96 -6.97 -9.33 5.92
N PRO A 97 -7.36 -9.91 7.06
CA PRO A 97 -7.21 -11.35 7.27
C PRO A 97 -8.16 -12.13 6.35
N ILE A 98 -7.92 -13.42 6.09
CA ILE A 98 -8.73 -14.19 5.13
C ILE A 98 -10.21 -14.30 5.53
N ASP A 99 -10.47 -14.19 6.82
CA ASP A 99 -11.78 -14.25 7.46
C ASP A 99 -12.38 -12.86 7.75
N PHE A 100 -11.97 -11.84 7.00
CA PHE A 100 -12.50 -10.47 7.09
C PHE A 100 -14.04 -10.37 7.09
N ALA A 101 -14.74 -11.32 6.47
CA ALA A 101 -16.20 -11.37 6.40
C ALA A 101 -16.85 -12.34 7.41
N ALA A 102 -16.07 -12.95 8.31
CA ALA A 102 -16.59 -13.76 9.40
C ALA A 102 -17.24 -12.86 10.48
N PRO A 103 -18.19 -13.37 11.28
CA PRO A 103 -18.76 -12.62 12.40
C PRO A 103 -17.66 -12.10 13.33
N ASP A 104 -17.75 -10.83 13.73
CA ASP A 104 -16.78 -10.21 14.62
C ASP A 104 -16.83 -10.86 16.02
N PRO A 105 -15.74 -11.50 16.50
CA PRO A 105 -15.72 -12.15 17.81
C PRO A 105 -15.86 -11.17 18.98
N ASN A 106 -15.61 -9.88 18.76
CA ASN A 106 -15.74 -8.83 19.76
C ASN A 106 -17.13 -8.17 19.76
N SER A 107 -18.02 -8.60 18.86
CA SER A 107 -19.38 -8.10 18.73
C SER A 107 -20.41 -9.14 19.17
N ASN A 108 -21.38 -8.72 19.98
CA ASN A 108 -22.57 -9.54 20.29
C ASN A 108 -23.57 -9.58 19.11
N ASP A 109 -23.42 -8.67 18.15
CA ASP A 109 -24.21 -8.64 16.92
C ASP A 109 -23.52 -9.50 15.85
N LYS A 110 -24.11 -10.66 15.56
CA LYS A 110 -23.61 -11.62 14.56
C LYS A 110 -23.70 -11.13 13.11
N THR A 111 -24.33 -9.98 12.88
CA THR A 111 -24.38 -9.35 11.55
C THR A 111 -23.16 -8.48 11.27
N LYS A 112 -22.43 -8.06 12.31
CA LYS A 112 -21.14 -7.39 12.18
C LYS A 112 -20.05 -8.39 11.83
N CYS A 113 -19.13 -7.96 10.99
CA CYS A 113 -18.01 -8.78 10.60
C CYS A 113 -16.67 -8.16 11.00
N VAL A 114 -15.60 -8.95 10.91
CA VAL A 114 -14.24 -8.52 11.27
C VAL A 114 -13.84 -7.20 10.58
N GLU A 115 -14.14 -7.07 9.28
CA GLU A 115 -13.88 -5.86 8.51
C GLU A 115 -15.19 -5.23 8.00
N GLU A 116 -15.83 -4.44 8.87
CA GLU A 116 -17.14 -3.84 8.63
C GLU A 116 -17.20 -3.02 7.32
N ASP A 117 -16.14 -2.28 7.00
CA ASP A 117 -16.02 -1.49 5.77
C ASP A 117 -16.16 -2.36 4.50
N ILE A 118 -15.72 -3.61 4.56
CA ILE A 118 -15.81 -4.56 3.44
C ILE A 118 -17.20 -5.22 3.40
N CYS A 119 -17.78 -5.57 4.55
CA CYS A 119 -19.11 -6.18 4.57
C CYS A 119 -20.23 -5.21 4.20
N ALA A 120 -20.11 -3.95 4.61
CA ALA A 120 -21.03 -2.87 4.25
C ALA A 120 -20.74 -2.27 2.86
N LEU A 121 -19.82 -2.85 2.09
CA LEU A 121 -19.40 -2.33 0.80
C LEU A 121 -20.57 -2.26 -0.18
N ASN A 122 -20.84 -1.04 -0.65
CA ASN A 122 -21.84 -0.77 -1.67
C ASN A 122 -21.24 -0.01 -2.87
N LEU A 123 -21.26 -0.61 -4.06
CA LEU A 123 -20.66 -0.04 -5.27
C LEU A 123 -21.35 1.27 -5.71
N ASN A 124 -22.65 1.43 -5.49
CA ASN A 124 -23.37 2.65 -5.86
C ASN A 124 -23.03 3.80 -4.92
N SER A 125 -22.97 3.55 -3.61
CA SER A 125 -22.51 4.54 -2.63
C SER A 125 -21.07 4.98 -2.89
N LEU A 126 -20.16 4.03 -3.19
CA LEU A 126 -18.77 4.35 -3.51
C LEU A 126 -18.65 5.20 -4.78
N LYS A 127 -19.38 4.84 -5.86
CA LYS A 127 -19.45 5.66 -7.07
C LYS A 127 -19.96 7.08 -6.78
N ALA A 128 -21.00 7.22 -5.96
CA ALA A 128 -21.55 8.53 -5.58
C ALA A 128 -20.54 9.38 -4.78
N GLN A 129 -19.62 8.75 -4.05
CA GLN A 129 -18.50 9.40 -3.36
C GLN A 129 -17.28 9.66 -4.28
N GLY A 130 -17.39 9.37 -5.58
CA GLY A 130 -16.29 9.48 -6.53
C GLY A 130 -15.24 8.36 -6.42
N LYS A 131 -15.50 7.31 -5.64
CA LYS A 131 -14.62 6.15 -5.49
C LYS A 131 -14.98 5.09 -6.53
N THR A 132 -14.21 5.04 -7.62
CA THR A 132 -14.48 4.20 -8.79
C THR A 132 -13.48 3.07 -8.96
N SER A 133 -12.36 3.10 -8.24
CA SER A 133 -11.34 2.06 -8.22
C SER A 133 -11.14 1.58 -6.79
N LEU A 134 -11.20 0.28 -6.55
CA LEU A 134 -11.11 -0.31 -5.21
C LEU A 134 -9.91 -1.23 -5.14
N GLY A 135 -9.12 -1.16 -4.07
CA GLY A 135 -7.96 -2.01 -3.85
C GLY A 135 -8.02 -2.71 -2.52
N PHE A 136 -7.61 -3.97 -2.50
CA PHE A 136 -7.61 -4.82 -1.32
C PHE A 136 -6.32 -5.61 -1.30
N VAL A 137 -5.73 -5.74 -0.12
CA VAL A 137 -4.71 -6.75 0.17
C VAL A 137 -5.25 -7.67 1.25
N TYR A 138 -4.95 -8.95 1.15
CA TYR A 138 -5.40 -9.96 2.09
C TYR A 138 -4.23 -10.83 2.54
N ASN A 139 -4.23 -11.22 3.80
CA ASN A 139 -3.40 -12.31 4.29
C ASN A 139 -4.19 -13.62 4.20
N LEU A 140 -3.55 -14.73 3.79
CA LEU A 140 -4.19 -16.05 3.83
C LEU A 140 -4.43 -16.57 5.25
N ASP A 141 -3.76 -16.00 6.24
CA ASP A 141 -4.02 -16.32 7.63
C ASP A 141 -5.29 -15.62 8.17
N PRO A 142 -6.00 -16.26 9.10
CA PRO A 142 -7.08 -15.64 9.87
C PRO A 142 -6.55 -14.53 10.80
N HIS A 143 -7.48 -13.72 11.30
CA HIS A 143 -7.20 -12.53 12.11
C HIS A 143 -6.42 -12.77 13.41
N ASP A 144 -6.31 -14.02 13.87
CA ASP A 144 -5.62 -14.44 15.09
C ASP A 144 -4.21 -15.04 14.87
N LYS A 145 -3.68 -14.97 13.64
CA LYS A 145 -2.36 -15.52 13.27
C LYS A 145 -1.40 -14.48 12.68
N GLY A 146 -0.10 -14.83 12.69
CA GLY A 146 1.01 -13.95 12.34
C GLY A 146 1.18 -13.63 10.85
N GLY A 147 0.47 -14.32 9.95
CA GLY A 147 0.52 -14.10 8.51
C GLY A 147 1.33 -15.16 7.76
N SER A 148 0.86 -15.54 6.57
CA SER A 148 1.48 -16.60 5.76
C SER A 148 1.69 -16.24 4.30
N HIS A 149 0.80 -15.45 3.69
CA HIS A 149 0.90 -15.09 2.28
C HIS A 149 0.02 -13.90 1.96
N TRP A 150 0.56 -12.93 1.21
CA TRP A 150 -0.19 -11.77 0.75
C TRP A 150 -0.75 -12.00 -0.66
N ILE A 151 -2.04 -11.75 -0.82
CA ILE A 151 -2.77 -11.76 -2.10
C ILE A 151 -3.54 -10.44 -2.25
N ALA A 152 -3.93 -10.07 -3.47
CA ALA A 152 -4.58 -8.78 -3.69
C ALA A 152 -5.75 -8.87 -4.68
N SER A 153 -6.64 -7.89 -4.60
CA SER A 153 -7.65 -7.65 -5.63
C SER A 153 -7.79 -6.17 -5.97
N TYR A 154 -8.16 -5.90 -7.23
CA TYR A 154 -8.45 -4.56 -7.73
C TYR A 154 -9.76 -4.58 -8.50
N THR A 155 -10.66 -3.67 -8.18
CA THR A 155 -11.95 -3.53 -8.88
C THR A 155 -12.03 -2.18 -9.59
N ASP A 156 -12.18 -2.22 -10.91
CA ASP A 156 -12.52 -1.10 -11.79
C ASP A 156 -14.04 -1.09 -11.99
N ILE A 157 -14.72 -0.22 -11.24
CA ILE A 157 -16.19 -0.16 -11.26
C ILE A 157 -16.70 0.31 -12.64
N PRO A 158 -16.20 1.41 -13.24
CA PRO A 158 -16.62 1.83 -14.58
C PRO A 158 -16.31 0.80 -15.66
N GLY A 159 -15.19 0.09 -15.53
CA GLY A 159 -14.80 -0.96 -16.46
C GLY A 159 -15.59 -2.25 -16.33
N HIS A 160 -16.39 -2.40 -15.26
CA HIS A 160 -17.07 -3.64 -14.90
C HIS A 160 -16.10 -4.83 -14.78
N LYS A 161 -14.95 -4.61 -14.13
CA LYS A 161 -13.91 -5.65 -14.00
C LYS A 161 -13.34 -5.69 -12.60
N SER A 162 -13.22 -6.90 -12.06
CA SER A 162 -12.50 -7.16 -10.83
C SER A 162 -11.42 -8.20 -11.10
N TYR A 163 -10.20 -7.90 -10.66
CA TYR A 163 -9.01 -8.70 -10.88
C TYR A 163 -8.47 -9.17 -9.54
N TYR A 164 -8.22 -10.46 -9.42
CA TYR A 164 -7.51 -11.07 -8.31
C TYR A 164 -6.09 -11.44 -8.72
N ILE A 165 -5.16 -11.35 -7.78
CA ILE A 165 -3.82 -11.87 -7.95
C ILE A 165 -3.34 -12.68 -6.75
N ASP A 166 -2.72 -13.81 -7.07
CA ASP A 166 -1.79 -14.52 -6.21
C ASP A 166 -0.44 -14.58 -6.93
N SER A 167 0.65 -14.14 -6.32
CA SER A 167 1.97 -14.15 -6.96
C SER A 167 2.46 -15.56 -7.31
N TYR A 168 1.94 -16.60 -6.66
CA TYR A 168 2.19 -18.00 -7.00
C TYR A 168 1.28 -18.57 -8.09
N GLY A 169 0.28 -17.80 -8.54
CA GLY A 169 -0.66 -18.22 -9.59
C GLY A 169 -1.77 -19.14 -9.10
N MET A 170 -2.06 -19.11 -7.80
CA MET A 170 -3.13 -19.92 -7.21
C MET A 170 -4.51 -19.29 -7.48
N LYS A 171 -5.54 -20.15 -7.50
CA LYS A 171 -6.93 -19.70 -7.61
C LYS A 171 -7.35 -18.96 -6.34
N PRO A 172 -8.29 -17.99 -6.43
CA PRO A 172 -8.80 -17.30 -5.25
C PRO A 172 -9.36 -18.29 -4.22
N PRO A 173 -9.00 -18.16 -2.92
CA PRO A 173 -9.62 -18.94 -1.85
C PRO A 173 -11.13 -18.72 -1.78
N PRO A 174 -11.90 -19.64 -1.17
CA PRO A 174 -13.37 -19.55 -1.12
C PRO A 174 -13.91 -18.23 -0.57
N GLN A 175 -13.26 -17.65 0.44
CA GLN A 175 -13.64 -16.38 1.07
C GLN A 175 -13.52 -15.22 0.07
N ILE A 176 -12.37 -15.13 -0.63
CA ILE A 176 -12.11 -14.11 -1.65
C ILE A 176 -13.03 -14.32 -2.85
N ALA A 177 -13.17 -15.57 -3.33
CA ALA A 177 -14.07 -15.90 -4.43
C ALA A 177 -15.53 -15.50 -4.12
N ARG A 178 -15.99 -15.73 -2.88
CA ARG A 178 -17.33 -15.33 -2.44
C ARG A 178 -17.49 -13.82 -2.41
N PHE A 179 -16.50 -13.09 -1.91
CA PHE A 179 -16.51 -11.63 -1.91
C PHE A 179 -16.53 -11.07 -3.34
N LEU A 180 -15.66 -11.54 -4.23
CA LEU A 180 -15.66 -11.06 -5.62
C LEU A 180 -16.97 -11.37 -6.35
N ARG A 181 -17.61 -12.51 -6.05
CA ARG A 181 -18.96 -12.83 -6.54
C ARG A 181 -20.04 -11.92 -5.96
N SER A 182 -19.92 -11.44 -4.73
CA SER A 182 -20.91 -10.48 -4.19
C SER A 182 -20.89 -9.16 -4.96
N LEU A 183 -19.73 -8.75 -5.48
CA LEU A 183 -19.62 -7.58 -6.36
C LEU A 183 -20.42 -7.76 -7.66
N THR A 184 -20.49 -8.97 -8.21
CA THR A 184 -21.28 -9.25 -9.42
C THR A 184 -22.78 -9.21 -9.17
N LEU A 185 -23.22 -9.36 -7.91
CA LEU A 185 -24.63 -9.16 -7.54
C LEU A 185 -25.01 -7.68 -7.51
N GLN A 186 -24.06 -6.81 -7.14
CA GLN A 186 -24.25 -5.35 -7.15
C GLN A 186 -24.07 -4.74 -8.56
N ASP A 187 -23.27 -5.39 -9.40
CA ASP A 187 -23.05 -5.02 -10.80
C ASP A 187 -23.07 -6.26 -11.70
N PRO A 188 -24.23 -6.58 -12.31
CA PRO A 188 -24.39 -7.77 -13.16
C PRO A 188 -23.49 -7.81 -14.40
N LYS A 189 -22.86 -6.68 -14.79
CA LYS A 189 -21.91 -6.64 -15.91
C LYS A 189 -20.48 -6.95 -15.47
N MET A 190 -20.22 -6.96 -14.16
CA MET A 190 -18.91 -7.18 -13.57
C MET A 190 -18.32 -8.52 -14.00
N LYS A 191 -17.11 -8.49 -14.55
CA LYS A 191 -16.34 -9.68 -14.93
C LYS A 191 -15.20 -9.91 -13.96
N LEU A 192 -15.06 -11.15 -13.51
CA LEU A 192 -14.01 -11.56 -12.58
C LEU A 192 -12.85 -12.21 -13.33
N PHE A 193 -11.62 -11.83 -12.97
CA PHE A 193 -10.40 -12.36 -13.53
C PHE A 193 -9.42 -12.73 -12.43
N TYR A 194 -8.57 -13.71 -12.70
CA TYR A 194 -7.44 -14.03 -11.85
C TYR A 194 -6.24 -14.46 -12.71
N ASN A 195 -5.05 -14.48 -12.13
CA ASN A 195 -3.86 -15.03 -12.78
C ASN A 195 -3.69 -16.51 -12.45
N GLU A 196 -3.41 -17.33 -13.46
CA GLU A 196 -2.96 -18.72 -13.26
C GLU A 196 -1.43 -18.85 -13.34
N ARG A 197 -0.80 -17.79 -13.86
CA ARG A 197 0.63 -17.78 -14.07
C ARG A 197 1.34 -17.34 -12.79
N ARG A 198 2.24 -18.19 -12.31
CA ARG A 198 3.21 -17.88 -11.28
C ARG A 198 4.11 -16.72 -11.72
N LEU A 199 4.22 -15.72 -10.87
CA LEU A 199 5.08 -14.54 -11.03
C LEU A 199 6.26 -14.59 -10.06
N GLN A 200 6.01 -15.01 -8.81
CA GLN A 200 7.00 -15.11 -7.76
C GLN A 200 7.55 -16.53 -7.63
N TYR A 201 8.86 -16.66 -7.44
CA TYR A 201 9.52 -17.96 -7.26
C TYR A 201 10.26 -18.08 -5.92
N SER A 202 10.61 -16.97 -5.28
CA SER A 202 11.09 -16.87 -3.89
C SER A 202 9.95 -16.82 -2.86
N ASP A 203 10.28 -16.69 -1.57
CA ASP A 203 9.35 -16.89 -0.46
C ASP A 203 8.90 -15.61 0.27
N SER A 204 9.36 -14.40 -0.11
CA SER A 204 9.14 -13.19 0.72
C SER A 204 8.48 -12.00 0.03
N GLU A 205 8.43 -11.99 -1.29
CA GLU A 205 8.04 -10.82 -2.09
C GLU A 205 6.53 -10.71 -2.34
N CYS A 206 5.70 -11.59 -1.78
CA CYS A 206 4.26 -11.65 -2.08
C CYS A 206 3.55 -10.32 -1.81
N GLY A 207 3.91 -9.62 -0.72
CA GLY A 207 3.40 -8.28 -0.43
C GLY A 207 3.87 -7.24 -1.46
N MET A 208 5.11 -7.35 -1.96
CA MET A 208 5.63 -6.44 -3.00
C MET A 208 4.91 -6.65 -4.33
N TYR A 209 4.60 -7.91 -4.69
CA TYR A 209 3.77 -8.22 -5.85
C TYR A 209 2.35 -7.65 -5.71
N CYS A 210 1.74 -7.72 -4.52
CA CYS A 210 0.44 -7.11 -4.24
C CYS A 210 0.47 -5.59 -4.48
N ILE A 211 1.44 -4.90 -3.89
CA ILE A 211 1.61 -3.45 -4.06
C ILE A 211 1.86 -3.11 -5.54
N TYR A 212 2.79 -3.82 -6.19
CA TYR A 212 3.11 -3.59 -7.59
C TYR A 212 1.88 -3.77 -8.48
N PHE A 213 1.11 -4.84 -8.27
CA PHE A 213 -0.14 -5.09 -8.97
C PHE A 213 -1.12 -3.91 -8.84
N LEU A 214 -1.43 -3.46 -7.61
CA LEU A 214 -2.34 -2.34 -7.37
C LEU A 214 -1.85 -1.06 -8.08
N ILE A 215 -0.56 -0.75 -7.97
CA ILE A 215 0.04 0.42 -8.63
C ILE A 215 -0.08 0.33 -10.15
N ARG A 216 0.14 -0.84 -10.74
CA ARG A 216 0.01 -1.02 -12.21
C ARG A 216 -1.44 -0.90 -12.66
N MET A 217 -2.40 -1.41 -11.88
CA MET A 217 -3.82 -1.26 -12.21
C MET A 217 -4.27 0.21 -12.11
N LEU A 218 -3.81 0.94 -11.09
CA LEU A 218 -4.04 2.39 -10.95
C LEU A 218 -3.42 3.19 -12.10
N ALA A 219 -2.24 2.78 -12.57
CA ALA A 219 -1.60 3.38 -13.75
C ALA A 219 -2.32 3.06 -15.08
N GLY A 220 -3.42 2.29 -15.05
CA GLY A 220 -4.21 1.95 -16.24
C GLY A 220 -3.64 0.80 -17.09
N ASP A 221 -2.73 -0.02 -16.54
CA ASP A 221 -2.24 -1.18 -17.26
C ASP A 221 -3.34 -2.22 -17.49
N SER A 222 -3.30 -2.87 -18.65
CA SER A 222 -4.11 -4.08 -18.88
C SER A 222 -3.67 -5.22 -17.96
N PHE A 223 -4.62 -5.83 -17.25
CA PHE A 223 -4.39 -7.03 -16.45
C PHE A 223 -3.72 -8.16 -17.25
N GLN A 224 -4.17 -8.40 -18.49
CA GLN A 224 -3.60 -9.44 -19.34
C GLN A 224 -2.13 -9.13 -19.71
N LYS A 225 -1.79 -7.85 -19.92
CA LYS A 225 -0.38 -7.44 -20.14
C LYS A 225 0.42 -7.61 -18.86
N PHE A 226 -0.15 -7.25 -17.70
CA PHE A 226 0.48 -7.41 -16.39
C PHE A 226 0.88 -8.86 -16.13
N ILE A 227 -0.05 -9.82 -16.24
CA ILE A 227 0.23 -11.26 -15.97
C ILE A 227 1.19 -11.89 -16.99
N ARG A 228 1.31 -11.28 -18.18
CA ARG A 228 2.25 -11.73 -19.22
C ARG A 228 3.66 -11.20 -19.00
N ARG A 229 3.79 -10.03 -18.36
CA ARG A 229 5.10 -9.52 -17.93
C ARG A 229 5.70 -10.51 -16.92
N ARG A 230 7.03 -10.60 -16.91
CA ARG A 230 7.81 -11.37 -15.93
C ARG A 230 8.65 -10.42 -15.09
N PRO A 231 8.05 -9.57 -14.24
CA PRO A 231 8.85 -8.99 -13.18
C PRO A 231 9.49 -10.15 -12.40
N THR A 232 10.79 -10.05 -12.16
CA THR A 232 11.49 -11.03 -11.34
C THR A 232 11.39 -10.66 -9.87
N ASP A 233 11.64 -11.62 -8.97
CA ASP A 233 11.67 -11.35 -7.52
C ASP A 233 12.73 -10.30 -7.17
N LYS A 234 13.86 -10.31 -7.90
CA LYS A 234 14.89 -9.26 -7.84
C LYS A 234 14.38 -7.88 -8.27
N ASP A 235 13.47 -7.81 -9.24
CA ASP A 235 12.82 -6.56 -9.62
C ASP A 235 11.89 -6.07 -8.50
N MET A 236 11.21 -6.97 -7.79
CA MET A 236 10.40 -6.61 -6.62
C MET A 236 11.26 -6.09 -5.47
N LEU A 237 12.41 -6.71 -5.17
CA LEU A 237 13.37 -6.18 -4.19
C LEU A 237 13.97 -4.83 -4.61
N ARG A 238 14.17 -4.60 -5.91
CA ARG A 238 14.59 -3.28 -6.41
C ARG A 238 13.45 -2.25 -6.27
N PHE A 239 12.23 -2.66 -6.58
CA PHE A 239 11.04 -1.82 -6.47
C PHE A 239 10.76 -1.43 -5.02
N ARG A 240 11.04 -2.31 -4.06
CA ARG A 240 11.01 -2.02 -2.62
C ARG A 240 11.83 -0.77 -2.26
N LYS A 241 13.06 -0.64 -2.79
CA LYS A 241 13.90 0.55 -2.60
C LYS A 241 13.33 1.83 -3.24
N TRP A 242 12.43 1.66 -4.21
CA TRP A 242 11.66 2.74 -4.83
C TRP A 242 10.42 3.14 -4.04
N LEU A 243 9.83 2.23 -3.27
CA LEU A 243 8.65 2.51 -2.46
C LEU A 243 8.96 3.05 -1.07
N PHE A 244 10.09 2.66 -0.49
CA PHE A 244 10.46 3.06 0.87
C PHE A 244 11.67 4.00 0.87
N SER A 245 11.67 5.00 1.75
CA SER A 245 12.83 5.87 1.97
C SER A 245 13.80 5.21 2.94
N ASN A 246 15.07 5.10 2.54
CA ASN A 246 16.16 4.83 3.47
C ASN A 246 16.61 6.15 4.13
N ASP A 247 17.04 6.07 5.39
CA ASP A 247 17.55 7.21 6.16
C ASP A 247 19.02 7.53 5.85
N GLU A 248 19.73 6.62 5.17
CA GLU A 248 21.15 6.72 4.81
C GLU A 248 21.42 7.35 3.46
#